data_AF-A0A212RD26-F1
#
_entry.id   AF-A0A212RD26-F1
#
_cell.length_a   1.000
_cell.length_b   1.000
_cell.length_c   1.000
_cell.angle_alpha   90.00
_cell.angle_beta   90.00
_cell.angle_gamma   90.00
#
_symmetry.space_group_name_H-M   'P 1'
#
loop_
_entity.id
_entity.type
_entity.pdbx_description
1 polymer ?
#
loop_
_entity_poly.entity_id
_entity_poly.type
_entity_poly.pdbx_seq_one_letter_code
_entity_poly.pdbx_strand_id
1 'polypeptide(L)'
;MKGFTHFISALAAATFFPEVVQAAARGAIWPALAGIAALLPDALDFRLARWLEQPDLSVDFEEDPPDPAVIAEGIVAAVAMARREGRAVRLMLHTLRLGPDAWRRYRVRFDLEGGAVEVEVGPVVNTGGRPIRGGEEAGGRARRPLPSPVRYGYDPEITVDIFSGPSLAFCPEGEAVRVEFLPWHRAWSHSLVLAAALGTGVGMWWGWWPGVMVGLGYALHILEDQLGWMGSNLFWPFTRRRIPGLRWMRSVDPWPNFSVVWLSLILMLWNLDRFAGAPHLPAGFPLLGLLMPLLIWAVRRHPALRLPEAPEEEGEPEP
;
A
#
# COMPACT_ATOMS: atom_id res chain seq x y z
N MET A 1 2.11 3.92 2.62
CA MET A 1 1.77 5.21 1.98
C MET A 1 2.34 5.19 0.56
N LYS A 2 2.45 6.30 -0.18
CA LYS A 2 3.23 6.33 -1.43
C LYS A 2 4.72 6.49 -1.10
N GLY A 3 5.59 5.99 -1.99
CA GLY A 3 7.04 6.02 -1.78
C GLY A 3 7.61 7.41 -1.47
N PHE A 4 7.13 8.48 -2.12
CA PHE A 4 7.58 9.84 -1.83
C PHE A 4 7.25 10.28 -0.40
N THR A 5 6.12 9.82 0.15
CA THR A 5 5.72 10.13 1.52
C THR A 5 6.67 9.50 2.53
N HIS A 6 7.05 8.23 2.32
CA HIS A 6 8.05 7.53 3.15
C HIS A 6 9.43 8.20 3.07
N PHE A 7 9.83 8.63 1.88
CA PHE A 7 11.09 9.34 1.68
C PHE A 7 11.13 10.65 2.48
N ILE A 8 10.12 11.50 2.33
CA ILE A 8 10.15 12.84 2.92
C ILE A 8 9.98 12.81 4.45
N SER A 9 9.20 11.89 4.98
CA SER A 9 9.03 11.74 6.43
C SER A 9 10.31 11.26 7.10
N ALA A 10 11.08 10.39 6.46
CA ALA A 10 12.38 9.96 6.95
C ALA A 10 13.43 11.08 6.90
N LEU A 11 13.42 11.91 5.84
CA LEU A 11 14.19 13.15 5.81
C LEU A 11 13.82 14.06 7.00
N ALA A 12 12.53 14.25 7.25
CA ALA A 12 12.06 15.06 8.37
C ALA A 12 12.50 14.48 9.71
N ALA A 13 12.39 13.17 9.92
CA ALA A 13 12.86 12.49 11.13
C ALA A 13 14.36 12.71 11.36
N ALA A 14 15.18 12.67 10.31
CA ALA A 14 16.62 12.94 10.41
C ALA A 14 16.94 14.36 10.91
N THR A 15 16.10 15.35 10.57
CA THR A 15 16.31 16.73 11.02
C THR A 15 16.09 16.94 12.53
N PHE A 16 15.52 15.98 13.25
CA PHE A 16 15.34 16.11 14.70
C PHE A 16 16.66 16.02 15.47
N PHE A 17 17.72 15.51 14.86
CA PHE A 17 19.04 15.35 15.48
C PHE A 17 19.96 16.54 15.12
N PRO A 18 20.34 17.38 16.10
CA PRO A 18 21.16 18.56 15.82
C PRO A 18 22.53 18.20 15.21
N GLU A 19 23.14 17.09 15.63
CA GLU A 19 24.41 16.61 15.10
C GLU A 19 24.31 16.25 13.63
N VAL A 20 23.17 15.69 13.21
CA VAL A 20 22.91 15.34 11.82
C VAL A 20 22.75 16.60 10.97
N VAL A 21 22.00 17.59 11.46
CA VAL A 21 21.82 18.87 10.76
C VAL A 21 23.14 19.63 10.64
N GLN A 22 23.94 19.70 11.71
CA GLN A 22 25.25 20.35 11.69
C GLN A 22 26.26 19.62 10.80
N ALA A 23 26.23 18.28 10.78
CA ALA A 23 27.05 17.51 9.84
C ALA A 23 26.62 17.77 8.39
N ALA A 24 25.32 17.85 8.12
CA ALA A 24 24.79 18.15 6.79
C ALA A 24 25.21 19.54 6.31
N ALA A 25 25.22 20.54 7.19
CA ALA A 25 25.75 21.88 6.89
C ALA A 25 27.24 21.87 6.49
N ARG A 26 27.99 20.83 6.88
CA ARG A 26 29.40 20.60 6.52
C ARG A 26 29.57 19.61 5.35
N GLY A 27 28.49 19.24 4.67
CA GLY A 27 28.50 18.37 3.49
C GLY A 27 28.19 16.90 3.75
N ALA A 28 27.80 16.51 4.97
CA ALA A 28 27.35 15.14 5.21
C ALA A 28 25.99 14.87 4.54
N ILE A 29 25.82 13.67 3.98
CA ILE A 29 24.58 13.28 3.28
C ILE A 29 23.62 12.46 4.16
N TRP A 30 23.79 12.51 5.48
CA TRP A 30 23.08 11.65 6.42
C TRP A 30 21.55 11.81 6.38
N PRO A 31 20.95 13.01 6.25
CA PRO A 31 19.51 13.13 6.04
C PRO A 31 19.02 12.43 4.77
N ALA A 32 19.77 12.54 3.67
CA ALA A 32 19.44 11.86 2.41
C ALA A 32 19.52 10.34 2.56
N LEU A 33 20.49 9.85 3.35
CA LEU A 33 20.62 8.42 3.66
C LEU A 33 19.38 7.88 4.38
N ALA A 34 18.78 8.64 5.31
CA ALA A 34 17.52 8.25 5.94
C ALA A 34 16.38 8.11 4.92
N GLY A 35 16.24 9.08 4.01
CA GLY A 35 15.24 9.02 2.94
C GLY A 35 15.43 7.84 1.99
N ILE A 36 16.66 7.59 1.55
CA ILE A 36 16.99 6.45 0.69
C ILE A 36 16.66 5.14 1.41
N ALA A 37 17.01 5.02 2.69
CA ALA A 37 16.70 3.84 3.49
C ALA A 37 15.20 3.61 3.66
N ALA A 38 14.39 4.67 3.73
CA ALA A 38 12.94 4.55 3.77
C ALA A 38 12.32 4.04 2.47
N LEU A 39 12.98 4.20 1.32
CA LEU A 39 12.51 3.62 0.06
C LEU A 39 12.86 2.13 -0.10
N LEU A 40 13.79 1.63 0.71
CA LEU A 40 14.37 0.31 0.54
C LEU A 40 13.36 -0.85 0.77
N PRO A 41 12.45 -0.82 1.76
CA PRO A 41 11.52 -1.93 1.98
C PRO A 41 10.65 -2.22 0.74
N ASP A 42 10.04 -1.18 0.17
CA ASP A 42 9.25 -1.30 -1.07
C ASP A 42 10.13 -1.68 -2.25
N ALA A 43 11.32 -1.10 -2.38
CA ALA A 43 12.24 -1.46 -3.45
C ALA A 43 12.59 -2.96 -3.42
N LEU A 44 12.86 -3.53 -2.23
CA LEU A 44 13.10 -4.96 -2.04
C LEU A 44 11.87 -5.78 -2.41
N ASP A 45 10.68 -5.33 -2.05
CA ASP A 45 9.45 -6.04 -2.39
C ASP A 45 9.21 -6.10 -3.89
N PHE A 46 9.19 -4.94 -4.56
CA PHE A 46 8.82 -4.84 -5.96
C PHE A 46 9.95 -5.30 -6.92
N ARG A 47 11.21 -5.17 -6.51
CA ARG A 47 12.36 -5.57 -7.35
C ARG A 47 12.90 -6.96 -7.06
N LEU A 48 12.58 -7.55 -5.91
CA LEU A 48 13.07 -8.88 -5.53
C LEU A 48 11.95 -9.80 -5.05
N ALA A 49 11.25 -9.48 -3.96
CA ALA A 49 10.33 -10.41 -3.32
C ALA A 49 9.20 -10.86 -4.26
N ARG A 50 8.66 -9.94 -5.06
CA ARG A 50 7.63 -10.20 -6.07
C ARG A 50 8.06 -11.26 -7.09
N TRP A 51 9.33 -11.26 -7.50
CA TRP A 51 9.85 -12.18 -8.52
C TRP A 51 10.24 -13.55 -7.95
N LEU A 52 10.48 -13.60 -6.64
CA LEU A 52 10.69 -14.86 -5.91
C LEU A 52 9.36 -15.55 -5.58
N GLU A 53 8.23 -14.88 -5.77
CA GLU A 53 6.94 -15.51 -5.63
C GLU A 53 6.61 -16.39 -6.83
N GLN A 54 6.30 -17.65 -6.55
CA GLN A 54 5.74 -18.58 -7.52
C GLN A 54 4.27 -18.85 -7.15
N PRO A 55 3.32 -18.63 -8.07
CA PRO A 55 1.93 -19.00 -7.85
C PRO A 55 1.74 -20.52 -7.97
N ASP A 56 0.87 -21.09 -7.15
CA ASP A 56 0.39 -22.46 -7.30
C ASP A 56 -0.68 -22.55 -8.41
N LEU A 57 -1.49 -21.51 -8.52
CA LEU A 57 -2.58 -21.37 -9.49
C LEU A 57 -2.52 -19.98 -10.13
N SER A 58 -2.88 -19.89 -11.40
CA SER A 58 -3.04 -18.63 -12.12
C SER A 58 -4.36 -18.63 -12.86
N VAL A 59 -5.10 -17.52 -12.77
CA VAL A 59 -6.25 -17.27 -13.62
C VAL A 59 -5.83 -16.21 -14.63
N ASP A 60 -5.82 -16.60 -15.89
CA ASP A 60 -5.46 -15.76 -17.03
C ASP A 60 -6.58 -15.77 -18.06
N PHE A 61 -6.65 -14.73 -18.89
CA PHE A 61 -7.73 -14.50 -19.84
C PHE A 61 -7.17 -14.01 -21.16
N GLU A 62 -7.68 -14.56 -22.26
CA GLU A 62 -7.37 -14.08 -23.61
C GLU A 62 -8.55 -13.33 -24.25
N GLU A 63 -9.76 -13.52 -23.73
CA GLU A 63 -11.00 -12.96 -24.28
C GLU A 63 -11.45 -11.69 -23.53
N ASP A 64 -11.93 -10.69 -24.27
CA ASP A 64 -12.57 -9.48 -23.74
C ASP A 64 -14.07 -9.47 -24.11
N PRO A 65 -14.99 -9.31 -23.14
CA PRO A 65 -14.73 -9.30 -21.69
C PRO A 65 -14.42 -10.70 -21.13
N PRO A 66 -13.59 -10.81 -20.06
CA PRO A 66 -13.32 -12.09 -19.42
C PRO A 66 -14.59 -12.63 -18.74
N ASP A 67 -14.77 -13.95 -18.71
CA ASP A 67 -15.89 -14.57 -18.02
C ASP A 67 -15.71 -14.47 -16.48
N PRO A 68 -16.58 -13.72 -15.76
CA PRO A 68 -16.48 -13.60 -14.31
C PRO A 68 -16.62 -14.94 -13.57
N ALA A 69 -17.26 -15.95 -14.17
CA ALA A 69 -17.38 -17.28 -13.59
C ALA A 69 -16.03 -17.98 -13.45
N VAL A 70 -15.17 -17.86 -14.47
CA VAL A 70 -13.81 -18.45 -14.48
C VAL A 70 -12.97 -17.87 -13.33
N ILE A 71 -13.08 -16.56 -13.09
CA ILE A 71 -12.38 -15.87 -11.99
C ILE A 71 -12.86 -16.39 -10.63
N ALA A 72 -14.18 -16.45 -10.45
CA ALA A 72 -14.79 -16.91 -9.21
C ALA A 72 -14.43 -18.38 -8.92
N GLU A 73 -14.43 -19.23 -9.95
CA GLU A 73 -14.08 -20.64 -9.86
C GLU A 73 -12.60 -20.86 -9.55
N GLY A 74 -11.69 -20.04 -10.10
CA GLY A 74 -10.27 -20.06 -9.73
C GLY A 74 -10.05 -19.76 -8.24
N ILE A 75 -10.81 -18.82 -7.66
CA ILE A 75 -10.76 -18.51 -6.23
C ILE A 75 -11.32 -19.67 -5.40
N VAL A 76 -12.46 -20.22 -5.78
CA VAL A 76 -13.06 -21.40 -5.13
C VAL A 76 -12.09 -22.58 -5.13
N ALA A 77 -11.43 -22.83 -6.26
CA ALA A 77 -10.44 -23.89 -6.41
C ALA A 77 -9.23 -23.67 -5.49
N ALA A 78 -8.73 -22.44 -5.38
CA ALA A 78 -7.63 -22.11 -4.48
C ALA A 78 -7.99 -22.34 -2.99
N VAL A 79 -9.19 -21.96 -2.57
CA VAL A 79 -9.70 -22.22 -1.21
C VAL A 79 -9.83 -23.72 -0.94
N ALA A 80 -10.42 -24.47 -1.87
CA ALA A 80 -10.55 -25.92 -1.76
C ALA A 80 -9.17 -26.60 -1.66
N MET A 81 -8.23 -26.19 -2.50
CA MET A 81 -6.88 -26.73 -2.53
C MET A 81 -6.12 -26.46 -1.23
N ALA A 82 -6.21 -25.23 -0.70
CA ALA A 82 -5.58 -24.86 0.57
C ALA A 82 -6.08 -25.72 1.75
N ARG A 83 -7.39 -26.02 1.78
CA ARG A 83 -7.99 -26.90 2.80
C ARG A 83 -7.55 -28.34 2.62
N ARG A 84 -7.62 -28.86 1.39
CA ARG A 84 -7.27 -30.25 1.08
C ARG A 84 -5.80 -30.56 1.38
N GLU A 85 -4.91 -29.64 1.06
CA GLU A 85 -3.45 -29.85 1.17
C GLU A 85 -2.88 -29.39 2.51
N GLY A 86 -3.64 -28.67 3.33
CA GLY A 86 -3.18 -28.21 4.64
C GLY A 86 -2.00 -27.23 4.60
N ARG A 87 -1.76 -26.60 3.44
CA ARG A 87 -0.70 -25.61 3.22
C ARG A 87 -1.24 -24.35 2.56
N ALA A 88 -0.45 -23.28 2.57
CA ALA A 88 -0.77 -22.08 1.82
C ALA A 88 -0.77 -22.37 0.31
N VAL A 89 -1.80 -21.88 -0.39
CA VAL A 89 -1.93 -21.92 -1.85
C VAL A 89 -1.93 -20.49 -2.38
N ARG A 90 -1.08 -20.19 -3.35
CA ARG A 90 -0.94 -18.87 -3.97
C ARG A 90 -1.67 -18.82 -5.30
N LEU A 91 -2.59 -17.88 -5.42
CA LEU A 91 -3.35 -17.62 -6.64
C LEU A 91 -2.89 -16.29 -7.25
N MET A 92 -2.51 -16.31 -8.52
CA MET A 92 -2.30 -15.11 -9.31
C MET A 92 -3.58 -14.78 -10.08
N LEU A 93 -4.11 -13.56 -9.88
CA LEU A 93 -5.25 -13.04 -10.64
C LEU A 93 -4.71 -12.07 -11.69
N HIS A 94 -4.62 -12.50 -12.95
CA HIS A 94 -4.05 -11.66 -14.00
C HIS A 94 -5.01 -10.56 -14.45
N THR A 95 -4.46 -9.43 -14.87
CA THR A 95 -5.23 -8.37 -15.55
C THR A 95 -5.26 -8.61 -17.04
N LEU A 96 -6.38 -8.31 -17.69
CA LEU A 96 -6.50 -8.32 -19.13
C LEU A 96 -6.06 -6.96 -19.71
N ARG A 97 -4.91 -6.95 -20.40
CA ARG A 97 -4.38 -5.77 -21.08
C ARG A 97 -4.89 -5.71 -22.52
N LEU A 98 -5.66 -4.69 -22.83
CA LEU A 98 -6.26 -4.47 -24.16
C LEU A 98 -5.40 -3.58 -25.06
N GLY A 99 -4.49 -2.81 -24.47
CA GLY A 99 -3.59 -1.92 -25.22
C GLY A 99 -2.46 -1.35 -24.38
N PRO A 100 -1.66 -0.42 -24.96
CA PRO A 100 -0.54 0.19 -24.26
C PRO A 100 -0.95 0.89 -22.96
N ASP A 101 -2.10 1.58 -22.99
CA ASP A 101 -2.71 2.33 -21.90
C ASP A 101 -4.18 1.92 -21.68
N ALA A 102 -4.54 0.65 -21.91
CA ALA A 102 -5.91 0.15 -21.76
C ALA A 102 -5.94 -1.23 -21.11
N TRP A 103 -6.76 -1.37 -20.07
CA TRP A 103 -6.97 -2.61 -19.30
C TRP A 103 -8.42 -2.80 -18.95
N ARG A 104 -8.90 -4.04 -18.98
CA ARG A 104 -10.22 -4.39 -18.48
C ARG A 104 -10.18 -4.50 -16.96
N ARG A 105 -10.98 -3.67 -16.26
CA ARG A 105 -11.15 -3.76 -14.81
C ARG A 105 -12.12 -4.89 -14.45
N TYR A 106 -11.80 -5.64 -13.42
CA TYR A 106 -12.78 -6.45 -12.70
C TYR A 106 -12.60 -6.30 -11.19
N ARG A 107 -13.64 -6.61 -10.43
CA ARG A 107 -13.67 -6.53 -8.97
C ARG A 107 -13.95 -7.90 -8.39
N VAL A 108 -13.25 -8.24 -7.32
CA VAL A 108 -13.45 -9.47 -6.56
C VAL A 108 -13.87 -9.09 -5.14
N ARG A 109 -15.03 -9.54 -4.71
CA ARG A 109 -15.58 -9.28 -3.38
C ARG A 109 -15.77 -10.57 -2.61
N PHE A 110 -15.24 -10.64 -1.40
CA PHE A 110 -15.51 -11.75 -0.48
C PHE A 110 -16.75 -11.42 0.37
N ASP A 111 -17.86 -12.11 0.10
CA ASP A 111 -19.05 -12.08 0.93
C ASP A 111 -18.86 -13.04 2.11
N LEU A 112 -18.28 -12.52 3.20
CA LEU A 112 -17.92 -13.30 4.38
C LEU A 112 -19.14 -13.83 5.15
N GLU A 113 -20.25 -13.10 5.13
CA GLU A 113 -21.50 -13.49 5.80
C GLU A 113 -22.27 -14.53 4.98
N GLY A 114 -22.41 -14.29 3.67
CA GLY A 114 -23.08 -15.22 2.75
C GLY A 114 -22.21 -16.37 2.26
N GLY A 115 -20.94 -16.44 2.70
CA GLY A 115 -20.01 -17.54 2.40
C GLY A 115 -19.72 -17.69 0.90
N ALA A 116 -19.55 -16.58 0.18
CA ALA A 116 -19.38 -16.60 -1.27
C ALA A 116 -18.29 -15.63 -1.74
N VAL A 117 -17.84 -15.85 -2.98
CA VAL A 117 -17.06 -14.87 -3.73
C VAL A 117 -17.91 -14.33 -4.88
N GLU A 118 -17.85 -13.02 -5.06
CA GLU A 118 -18.50 -12.30 -6.15
C GLU A 118 -17.46 -11.65 -7.03
N VAL A 119 -17.67 -11.77 -8.34
CA VAL A 119 -16.82 -11.16 -9.35
C VAL A 119 -17.69 -10.31 -10.26
N GLU A 120 -17.25 -9.09 -10.53
CA GLU A 120 -17.88 -8.17 -11.46
C GLU A 120 -16.85 -7.66 -12.47
N VAL A 121 -17.13 -7.82 -13.75
CA VAL A 121 -16.28 -7.30 -14.82
C VAL A 121 -16.80 -5.93 -15.23
N GLY A 122 -15.97 -4.91 -15.06
CA GLY A 122 -16.30 -3.51 -15.28
C GLY A 122 -15.72 -2.94 -16.58
N PRO A 123 -15.57 -1.61 -16.64
CA PRO A 123 -15.16 -0.92 -17.86
C PRO A 123 -13.67 -1.11 -18.17
N VAL A 124 -13.28 -0.72 -19.38
CA VAL A 124 -11.88 -0.49 -19.74
C VAL A 124 -11.38 0.77 -19.07
N VAL A 125 -10.21 0.70 -18.43
CA VAL A 125 -9.55 1.84 -17.78
C VAL A 125 -8.14 2.04 -18.33
N ASN A 126 -7.63 3.27 -18.18
CA ASN A 126 -6.25 3.59 -18.46
C ASN A 126 -5.31 3.26 -17.29
N THR A 127 -4.01 3.50 -17.44
CA THR A 127 -3.00 3.21 -16.38
C THR A 127 -3.29 4.00 -15.10
N GLY A 128 -3.95 5.15 -15.24
CA GLY A 128 -4.41 5.97 -14.11
C GLY A 128 -5.67 5.47 -13.42
N GLY A 129 -6.24 4.35 -13.86
CA GLY A 129 -7.48 3.77 -13.33
C GLY A 129 -8.74 4.54 -13.72
N ARG A 130 -8.69 5.43 -14.72
CA ARG A 130 -9.86 6.17 -15.21
C ARG A 130 -10.50 5.42 -16.37
N PRO A 131 -11.84 5.29 -16.41
CA PRO A 131 -12.54 4.71 -17.55
C PRO A 131 -12.16 5.40 -18.85
N ILE A 132 -11.99 4.61 -19.92
CA ILE A 132 -11.76 5.11 -21.27
C ILE A 132 -13.13 5.23 -21.96
N ARG A 133 -13.39 6.38 -22.59
CA ARG A 133 -14.65 6.65 -23.30
C ARG A 133 -14.93 5.56 -24.34
N GLY A 134 -16.13 4.99 -24.32
CA GLY A 134 -16.54 3.91 -25.23
C GLY A 134 -16.06 2.51 -24.80
N GLY A 135 -15.40 2.37 -23.65
CA GLY A 135 -15.02 1.09 -23.04
C GLY A 135 -15.94 0.66 -21.90
N GLU A 136 -17.18 1.17 -21.86
CA GLU A 136 -18.10 1.00 -20.73
C GLU A 136 -18.77 -0.38 -20.67
N GLU A 137 -18.73 -1.17 -21.76
CA GLU A 137 -19.35 -2.50 -21.81
C GLU A 137 -18.83 -3.39 -20.66
N ALA A 138 -19.74 -3.79 -19.78
CA ALA A 138 -19.46 -4.63 -18.63
C ALA A 138 -19.53 -6.12 -19.00
N GLY A 139 -18.58 -6.92 -18.49
CA GLY A 139 -18.51 -8.36 -18.73
C GLY A 139 -19.43 -9.20 -17.84
N GLY A 140 -20.42 -8.57 -17.20
CA GLY A 140 -21.36 -9.24 -16.30
C GLY A 140 -20.81 -9.50 -14.90
N ARG A 141 -21.53 -10.34 -14.15
CA ARG A 141 -21.27 -10.67 -12.74
C ARG A 141 -21.42 -12.16 -12.49
N ALA A 142 -20.59 -12.73 -11.63
CA ALA A 142 -20.71 -14.11 -11.16
C ALA A 142 -20.61 -14.18 -9.64
N ARG A 143 -21.40 -15.06 -9.03
CA ARG A 143 -21.31 -15.41 -7.61
C ARG A 143 -21.07 -16.91 -7.49
N ARG A 144 -20.14 -17.31 -6.63
CA ARG A 144 -19.86 -18.72 -6.34
C ARG A 144 -19.73 -18.96 -4.83
N PRO A 145 -20.37 -20.01 -4.29
CA PRO A 145 -20.22 -20.36 -2.88
C PRO A 145 -18.78 -20.80 -2.60
N LEU A 146 -18.26 -20.42 -1.44
CA LEU A 146 -16.94 -20.83 -0.98
C LEU A 146 -17.06 -22.18 -0.26
N PRO A 147 -16.12 -23.11 -0.47
CA PRO A 147 -16.18 -24.46 0.09
C PRO A 147 -15.80 -24.50 1.59
N SER A 148 -15.34 -23.38 2.14
CA SER A 148 -14.99 -23.24 3.56
C SER A 148 -15.11 -21.78 3.98
N PRO A 149 -15.35 -21.49 5.28
CA PRO A 149 -15.35 -20.12 5.80
C PRO A 149 -14.04 -19.41 5.46
N VAL A 150 -14.13 -18.19 4.93
CA VAL A 150 -12.97 -17.37 4.63
C VAL A 150 -12.82 -16.26 5.66
N ARG A 151 -11.58 -15.97 6.05
CA ARG A 151 -11.22 -14.79 6.85
C ARG A 151 -10.39 -13.87 6.00
N TYR A 152 -10.85 -12.64 5.83
CA TYR A 152 -10.14 -11.64 5.04
C TYR A 152 -10.03 -10.34 5.82
N GLY A 153 -8.80 -9.88 6.02
CA GLY A 153 -8.49 -8.76 6.91
C GLY A 153 -8.19 -7.43 6.20
N TYR A 154 -8.27 -7.41 4.86
CA TYR A 154 -8.01 -6.25 4.02
C TYR A 154 -9.34 -5.63 3.54
N ASP A 155 -9.29 -4.81 2.48
CA ASP A 155 -10.47 -4.26 1.82
C ASP A 155 -11.35 -5.38 1.26
N PRO A 156 -12.66 -5.46 1.61
CA PRO A 156 -13.54 -6.53 1.16
C PRO A 156 -13.66 -6.63 -0.37
N GLU A 157 -13.37 -5.54 -1.08
CA GLU A 157 -13.34 -5.48 -2.53
C GLU A 157 -11.92 -5.29 -3.06
N ILE A 158 -11.49 -6.20 -3.92
CA ILE A 158 -10.23 -6.14 -4.64
C ILE A 158 -10.52 -5.68 -6.05
N THR A 159 -10.08 -4.47 -6.40
CA THR A 159 -10.10 -4.00 -7.79
C THR A 159 -8.85 -4.49 -8.51
N VAL A 160 -9.05 -5.16 -9.65
CA VAL A 160 -7.99 -5.68 -10.52
C VAL A 160 -8.11 -4.99 -11.87
N ASP A 161 -7.18 -4.07 -12.18
CA ASP A 161 -7.36 -3.18 -13.32
C ASP A 161 -6.09 -2.70 -14.02
N ILE A 162 -4.89 -2.88 -13.45
CA ILE A 162 -3.63 -2.45 -14.07
C ILE A 162 -2.46 -3.40 -13.78
N PHE A 163 -1.41 -3.29 -14.61
CA PHE A 163 -0.17 -4.08 -14.53
C PHE A 163 -0.36 -5.57 -14.75
N SER A 164 -0.08 -6.40 -13.74
CA SER A 164 -0.17 -7.86 -13.84
C SER A 164 -1.29 -8.42 -12.97
N GLY A 165 -1.98 -7.56 -12.21
CA GLY A 165 -2.94 -7.97 -11.17
C GLY A 165 -2.29 -8.46 -9.87
N PRO A 166 -3.10 -8.72 -8.83
CA PRO A 166 -2.62 -9.10 -7.51
C PRO A 166 -2.44 -10.61 -7.36
N SER A 167 -1.54 -11.01 -6.47
CA SER A 167 -1.50 -12.36 -5.92
C SER A 167 -2.20 -12.43 -4.55
N LEU A 168 -2.86 -13.54 -4.30
CA LEU A 168 -3.51 -13.88 -3.03
C LEU A 168 -2.91 -15.17 -2.48
N ALA A 169 -2.67 -15.25 -1.18
CA ALA A 169 -2.40 -16.52 -0.51
C ALA A 169 -3.61 -16.96 0.31
N PHE A 170 -3.99 -18.22 0.13
CA PHE A 170 -5.04 -18.91 0.88
C PHE A 170 -4.38 -19.82 1.90
N CYS A 171 -4.38 -19.39 3.16
CA CYS A 171 -3.69 -20.06 4.26
C CYS A 171 -4.71 -20.79 5.14
N PRO A 172 -4.63 -22.13 5.29
CA PRO A 172 -5.53 -22.87 6.16
C PRO A 172 -5.34 -22.46 7.62
N GLU A 173 -6.44 -22.22 8.33
CA GLU A 173 -6.45 -21.80 9.74
C GLU A 173 -7.65 -22.43 10.47
N GLY A 174 -7.42 -23.58 11.11
CA GLY A 174 -8.49 -24.36 11.75
C GLY A 174 -9.50 -24.85 10.69
N GLU A 175 -10.78 -24.52 10.85
CA GLU A 175 -11.83 -24.81 9.86
C GLU A 175 -11.97 -23.74 8.76
N ALA A 176 -11.28 -22.60 8.91
CA ALA A 176 -11.35 -21.49 7.97
C ALA A 176 -10.12 -21.43 7.05
N VAL A 177 -10.21 -20.60 6.01
CA VAL A 177 -9.09 -20.20 5.16
C VAL A 177 -8.87 -18.70 5.30
N ARG A 178 -7.68 -18.30 5.76
CA ARG A 178 -7.28 -16.90 5.82
C ARG A 178 -6.74 -16.48 4.46
N VAL A 179 -7.28 -15.39 3.91
CA VAL A 179 -6.80 -14.79 2.67
C VAL A 179 -5.81 -13.68 2.99
N GLU A 180 -4.63 -13.75 2.39
CA GLU A 180 -3.59 -12.73 2.49
C GLU A 180 -3.43 -12.04 1.13
N PHE A 181 -3.71 -10.74 1.09
CA PHE A 181 -3.50 -9.90 -0.09
C PHE A 181 -2.01 -9.56 -0.24
N LEU A 182 -1.46 -9.81 -1.43
CA LEU A 182 -0.05 -9.61 -1.79
C LEU A 182 0.89 -10.20 -0.72
N PRO A 183 0.96 -11.53 -0.58
CA PRO A 183 1.67 -12.19 0.52
C PRO A 183 3.20 -11.96 0.50
N TRP A 184 3.78 -11.67 -0.66
CA TRP A 184 5.19 -11.27 -0.81
C TRP A 184 5.49 -9.85 -0.32
N HIS A 185 4.52 -8.94 -0.42
CA HIS A 185 4.66 -7.54 -0.01
C HIS A 185 4.58 -7.45 1.51
N ARG A 186 5.37 -6.59 2.15
CA ARG A 186 5.40 -6.38 3.61
C ARG A 186 5.63 -7.63 4.44
N ALA A 187 6.38 -8.58 3.85
CA ALA A 187 6.83 -9.78 4.50
C ALA A 187 8.17 -9.52 5.21
N TRP A 188 9.24 -10.23 4.83
CA TRP A 188 10.54 -10.15 5.50
C TRP A 188 11.20 -8.76 5.41
N SER A 189 10.98 -8.04 4.30
CA SER A 189 11.50 -6.70 4.05
C SER A 189 10.92 -5.66 5.02
N HIS A 190 9.72 -5.86 5.57
CA HIS A 190 9.06 -4.89 6.44
C HIS A 190 9.18 -5.28 7.92
N SER A 191 10.41 -5.61 8.33
CA SER A 191 10.75 -6.00 9.70
C SER A 191 11.57 -4.94 10.42
N LEU A 192 11.18 -4.63 11.66
CA LEU A 192 11.95 -3.72 12.52
C LEU A 192 13.26 -4.36 12.97
N VAL A 193 13.32 -5.70 13.03
CA VAL A 193 14.56 -6.44 13.29
C VAL A 193 15.52 -6.26 12.12
N LEU A 194 15.02 -6.31 10.88
CA LEU A 194 15.85 -6.05 9.69
C LEU A 194 16.30 -4.59 9.66
N ALA A 195 15.44 -3.64 10.01
CA ALA A 195 15.80 -2.22 10.13
C ALA A 195 16.97 -2.03 11.11
N ALA A 196 16.89 -2.65 12.30
CA ALA A 196 17.95 -2.62 13.29
C ALA A 196 19.24 -3.27 12.78
N ALA A 197 19.15 -4.44 12.16
CA ALA A 197 20.32 -5.15 11.61
C ALA A 197 21.04 -4.33 10.53
N LEU A 198 20.29 -3.72 9.59
CA LEU A 198 20.86 -2.85 8.55
C LEU A 198 21.48 -1.59 9.17
N GLY A 199 20.79 -0.94 10.11
CA GLY A 199 21.30 0.22 10.82
C GLY A 199 22.59 -0.08 11.58
N THR A 200 22.65 -1.20 12.31
CA THR A 200 23.86 -1.66 13.00
C THR A 200 25.00 -1.97 12.02
N GLY A 201 24.72 -2.68 10.92
CA GLY A 201 25.72 -3.02 9.92
C GLY A 201 26.35 -1.78 9.27
N VAL A 202 25.52 -0.82 8.85
CA VAL A 202 25.99 0.47 8.33
C VAL A 202 26.71 1.27 9.42
N GLY A 203 26.21 1.22 10.66
CA GLY A 203 26.81 1.88 11.81
C GLY A 203 28.24 1.41 12.11
N MET A 204 28.47 0.11 12.01
CA MET A 204 29.80 -0.49 12.19
C MET A 204 30.77 -0.13 11.06
N TRP A 205 30.28 0.04 9.83
CA TRP A 205 31.13 0.28 8.66
C TRP A 205 31.41 1.77 8.41
N TRP A 206 30.40 2.62 8.53
CA TRP A 206 30.45 4.05 8.18
C TRP A 206 30.31 4.98 9.39
N GLY A 207 30.11 4.42 10.58
CA GLY A 207 29.98 5.16 11.82
C GLY A 207 28.54 5.31 12.29
N TRP A 208 28.41 5.71 13.55
CA TRP A 208 27.16 5.71 14.29
C TRP A 208 26.01 6.44 13.57
N TRP A 209 26.22 7.69 13.15
CA TRP A 209 25.14 8.50 12.57
C TRP A 209 24.59 7.96 11.24
N PRO A 210 25.42 7.56 10.26
CA PRO A 210 24.93 6.82 9.09
C PRO A 210 24.08 5.61 9.45
N GLY A 211 24.53 4.79 10.42
CA GLY A 211 23.78 3.62 10.89
C GLY A 211 22.42 3.97 11.49
N VAL A 212 22.38 4.97 12.36
CA VAL A 212 21.12 5.48 12.94
C VAL A 212 20.18 5.99 11.85
N MET A 213 20.67 6.75 10.86
CA MET A 213 19.84 7.27 9.77
C MET A 213 19.25 6.15 8.91
N VAL A 214 20.04 5.12 8.58
CA VAL A 214 19.53 3.95 7.83
C VAL A 214 18.48 3.21 8.63
N GLY A 215 18.78 2.86 9.89
CA GLY A 215 17.86 2.12 10.74
C GLY A 215 16.56 2.89 10.98
N LEU A 216 16.66 4.20 11.26
CA LEU A 216 15.51 5.07 11.49
C LEU A 216 14.65 5.24 10.23
N GLY A 217 15.27 5.54 9.08
CA GLY A 217 14.53 5.72 7.83
C GLY A 217 13.78 4.44 7.43
N TYR A 218 14.46 3.30 7.51
CA TYR A 218 13.86 1.99 7.22
C TYR A 218 12.73 1.64 8.20
N ALA A 219 12.94 1.88 9.51
CA ALA A 219 11.92 1.63 10.52
C ALA A 219 10.70 2.54 10.35
N LEU A 220 10.92 3.82 10.01
CA LEU A 220 9.82 4.78 9.82
C LEU A 220 8.90 4.36 8.68
N HIS A 221 9.45 3.90 7.55
CA HIS A 221 8.65 3.33 6.46
C HIS A 221 7.70 2.23 6.97
N ILE A 222 8.23 1.28 7.75
CA ILE A 222 7.46 0.16 8.30
C ILE A 222 6.36 0.65 9.25
N LEU A 223 6.69 1.59 10.14
CA LEU A 223 5.74 2.14 11.11
C LEU A 223 4.62 2.92 10.42
N GLU A 224 4.94 3.67 9.38
CA GLU A 224 3.97 4.37 8.54
C GLU A 224 3.04 3.39 7.82
N ASP A 225 3.58 2.28 7.35
CA ASP A 225 2.81 1.23 6.72
C ASP A 225 1.91 0.46 7.68
N GLN A 226 2.21 0.46 8.98
CA GLN A 226 1.30 -0.03 10.02
C GLN A 226 0.06 0.84 10.21
N LEU A 227 0.04 2.09 9.73
CA LEU A 227 -1.18 2.90 9.72
C LEU A 227 -2.17 2.44 8.64
N GLY A 228 -1.70 1.64 7.68
CA GLY A 228 -2.49 1.11 6.57
C GLY A 228 -3.39 -0.07 6.93
N TRP A 229 -3.99 -0.67 5.89
CA TRP A 229 -4.84 -1.85 6.03
C TRP A 229 -4.06 -3.18 6.01
N MET A 230 -3.00 -3.27 5.18
CA MET A 230 -2.23 -4.50 5.02
C MET A 230 -1.45 -4.87 6.29
N GLY A 231 -0.90 -3.86 6.97
CA GLY A 231 0.08 -4.04 8.04
C GLY A 231 1.42 -4.60 7.53
N SER A 232 2.23 -5.16 8.43
CA SER A 232 3.63 -5.58 8.18
C SER A 232 4.05 -6.74 9.07
N ASN A 233 5.04 -7.53 8.65
CA ASN A 233 5.69 -8.52 9.51
C ASN A 233 6.85 -7.90 10.31
N LEU A 234 6.51 -7.28 11.44
CA LEU A 234 7.43 -6.49 12.26
C LEU A 234 8.63 -7.26 12.83
N PHE A 235 8.53 -8.58 12.97
CA PHE A 235 9.48 -9.39 13.73
C PHE A 235 10.12 -10.53 12.93
N TRP A 236 10.11 -10.45 11.59
CA TRP A 236 10.92 -11.38 10.80
C TRP A 236 12.41 -11.25 11.19
N PRO A 237 13.19 -12.34 11.35
CA PRO A 237 12.89 -13.72 10.96
C PRO A 237 12.22 -14.58 12.05
N PHE A 238 11.93 -14.04 13.23
CA PHE A 238 11.34 -14.81 14.34
C PHE A 238 9.90 -15.25 14.06
N THR A 239 9.19 -14.54 13.19
CA THR A 239 7.84 -14.92 12.73
C THR A 239 7.67 -14.65 11.23
N ARG A 240 6.74 -15.38 10.61
CA ARG A 240 6.26 -15.14 9.24
C ARG A 240 4.87 -14.49 9.22
N ARG A 241 4.24 -14.29 10.38
CA ARG A 241 2.89 -13.73 10.49
C ARG A 241 2.93 -12.21 10.36
N ARG A 242 2.13 -11.68 9.45
CA ARG A 242 1.88 -10.24 9.33
C ARG A 242 1.00 -9.77 10.49
N ILE A 243 1.36 -8.66 11.12
CA ILE A 243 0.51 -7.98 12.09
C ILE A 243 -0.40 -7.03 11.30
N PRO A 244 -1.74 -7.13 11.45
CA PRO A 244 -2.67 -6.22 10.77
C PRO A 244 -2.37 -4.76 11.10
N GLY A 245 -2.54 -3.89 10.11
CA GLY A 245 -2.40 -2.44 10.33
C GLY A 245 -3.63 -1.84 11.03
N LEU A 246 -3.51 -0.57 11.41
CA LEU A 246 -4.54 0.18 12.13
C LEU A 246 -5.74 0.58 11.28
N ARG A 247 -5.66 0.42 9.95
CA ARG A 247 -6.73 0.71 8.98
C ARG A 247 -7.15 2.19 8.98
N TRP A 248 -6.23 3.10 9.26
CA TRP A 248 -6.52 4.54 9.31
C TRP A 248 -6.47 5.20 7.92
N MET A 249 -5.75 4.61 6.99
CA MET A 249 -5.53 5.17 5.66
C MET A 249 -5.22 4.10 4.62
N ARG A 250 -5.54 4.37 3.35
CA ARG A 250 -5.06 3.59 2.21
C ARG A 250 -3.88 4.32 1.55
N SER A 251 -3.00 3.56 0.90
CA SER A 251 -1.86 4.14 0.17
C SER A 251 -2.30 5.05 -0.98
N VAL A 252 -3.47 4.78 -1.57
CA VAL A 252 -4.07 5.57 -2.65
C VAL A 252 -4.73 6.86 -2.18
N ASP A 253 -5.00 7.02 -0.88
CA ASP A 253 -5.72 8.19 -0.37
C ASP A 253 -4.84 9.44 -0.54
N PRO A 254 -5.29 10.47 -1.28
CA PRO A 254 -4.46 11.66 -1.52
C PRO A 254 -4.20 12.44 -0.23
N TRP A 255 -5.17 12.48 0.68
CA TRP A 255 -5.12 13.32 1.88
C TRP A 255 -4.09 12.87 2.92
N PRO A 256 -4.04 11.60 3.36
CA PRO A 256 -3.00 11.16 4.29
C PRO A 256 -1.59 11.39 3.73
N ASN A 257 -1.37 11.05 2.45
CA ASN A 257 -0.09 11.29 1.79
C ASN A 257 0.28 12.79 1.80
N PHE A 258 -0.64 13.67 1.41
CA PHE A 258 -0.44 15.10 1.42
C PHE A 258 -0.17 15.65 2.83
N SER A 259 -0.95 15.23 3.83
CA SER A 259 -0.79 15.68 5.22
C SER A 259 0.57 15.30 5.79
N VAL A 260 1.06 14.09 5.53
CA VAL A 260 2.40 13.67 5.98
C VAL A 260 3.49 14.47 5.27
N VAL A 261 3.38 14.68 3.95
CA VAL A 261 4.32 15.53 3.20
C VAL A 261 4.34 16.96 3.76
N TRP A 262 3.17 17.56 3.99
CA TRP A 262 3.03 18.90 4.55
C TRP A 262 3.67 19.00 5.94
N LEU A 263 3.32 18.08 6.84
CA LEU A 263 3.89 18.04 8.19
C LEU A 263 5.40 17.86 8.15
N SER A 264 5.90 16.99 7.28
CA SER A 264 7.34 16.75 7.09
C SER A 264 8.07 18.01 6.65
N LEU A 265 7.51 18.76 5.70
CA LEU A 265 8.07 20.05 5.26
C LEU A 265 8.14 21.07 6.39
N ILE A 266 7.04 21.23 7.15
CA ILE A 266 7.00 22.17 8.29
C ILE A 266 8.04 21.78 9.35
N LEU A 267 8.11 20.50 9.71
CA LEU A 267 9.06 20.02 10.72
C LEU A 267 10.52 20.15 10.26
N MET A 268 10.82 19.88 8.98
CA MET A 268 12.16 20.08 8.43
C MET A 268 12.56 21.56 8.50
N LEU A 269 11.73 22.46 7.97
CA LEU A 269 12.04 23.89 7.98
C LEU A 269 12.25 24.40 9.40
N TRP A 270 11.38 23.99 10.32
CA TRP A 270 11.51 24.31 11.73
C TRP A 270 12.81 23.81 12.35
N ASN A 271 13.15 22.54 12.12
CA ASN A 271 14.34 21.93 12.70
C ASN A 271 15.64 22.48 12.10
N LEU A 272 15.65 22.79 10.80
CA LEU A 272 16.81 23.42 10.16
C LEU A 272 17.04 24.83 10.69
N ASP A 273 15.96 25.61 10.88
CA ASP A 273 16.05 26.96 11.44
C ASP A 273 16.44 26.96 12.92
N ARG A 274 15.80 26.13 13.76
CA ARG A 274 16.08 26.07 15.20
C ARG A 274 17.53 25.65 15.51
N PHE A 275 18.17 24.91 14.60
CA PHE A 275 19.54 24.45 14.71
C PHE A 275 20.53 25.30 13.91
N ALA A 276 20.06 26.32 13.21
CA ALA A 276 20.91 27.32 12.59
C ALA A 276 21.57 28.21 13.67
N GLY A 277 22.70 28.83 13.33
CA GLY A 277 23.37 29.78 14.24
C GLY A 277 22.56 31.05 14.50
N ALA A 278 21.58 31.36 13.64
CA ALA A 278 20.64 32.46 13.79
C ALA A 278 19.24 32.00 13.32
N PRO A 279 18.36 31.56 14.23
CA PRO A 279 17.00 31.16 13.89
C PRO A 279 16.14 32.38 13.51
N HIS A 280 15.31 32.24 12.48
CA HIS A 280 14.41 33.28 11.95
C HIS A 280 12.93 32.94 12.13
N LEU A 281 12.58 31.67 12.33
CA LEU A 281 11.20 31.23 12.44
C LEU A 281 10.66 31.49 13.85
N PRO A 282 9.42 31.98 13.99
CA PRO A 282 8.80 32.16 15.30
C PRO A 282 8.50 30.83 15.97
N ALA A 283 8.49 30.79 17.31
CA ALA A 283 8.21 29.57 18.10
C ALA A 283 6.89 28.85 17.72
N GLY A 284 5.90 29.59 17.23
CA GLY A 284 4.62 29.05 16.78
C GLY A 284 4.63 28.44 15.37
N PHE A 285 5.73 28.52 14.61
CA PHE A 285 5.80 28.05 13.22
C PHE A 285 5.37 26.58 13.03
N PRO A 286 5.74 25.62 13.91
CA PRO A 286 5.29 24.23 13.78
C PRO A 286 3.77 24.05 13.80
N LEU A 287 3.01 25.00 14.37
CA LEU A 287 1.54 24.96 14.38
C LEU A 287 0.94 25.03 12.97
N LEU A 288 1.68 25.54 11.98
CA LEU A 288 1.29 25.48 10.57
C LEU A 288 1.15 24.03 10.06
N GLY A 289 1.79 23.06 10.72
CA GLY A 289 1.60 21.64 10.46
C GLY A 289 0.17 21.16 10.76
N LEU A 290 -0.54 21.81 11.69
CA LEU A 290 -1.93 21.50 12.05
C LEU A 290 -2.94 22.14 11.09
N LEU A 291 -2.53 23.17 10.37
CA LEU A 291 -3.40 23.99 9.52
C LEU A 291 -4.06 23.16 8.41
N MET A 292 -3.31 22.23 7.79
CA MET A 292 -3.85 21.35 6.75
C MET A 292 -4.76 20.23 7.28
N PRO A 293 -4.38 19.45 8.31
CA PRO A 293 -5.30 18.50 8.93
C PRO A 293 -6.62 19.15 9.40
N LEU A 294 -6.55 20.35 9.98
CA LEU A 294 -7.73 21.11 10.41
C LEU A 294 -8.56 21.61 9.23
N LEU A 295 -7.93 22.11 8.17
CA LEU A 295 -8.63 22.52 6.95
C LEU A 295 -9.33 21.32 6.29
N ILE A 296 -8.66 20.16 6.21
CA ILE A 296 -9.22 18.93 5.66
C ILE A 296 -10.42 18.46 6.51
N TRP A 297 -10.29 18.52 7.83
CA TRP A 297 -11.39 18.21 8.75
C TRP A 297 -12.58 19.16 8.55
N ALA A 298 -12.32 20.47 8.41
CA ALA A 298 -13.35 21.47 8.19
C ALA A 298 -14.04 21.31 6.83
N VAL A 299 -13.28 21.08 5.75
CA VAL A 299 -13.81 20.85 4.39
C VAL A 299 -14.69 19.61 4.34
N ARG A 300 -14.27 18.50 4.95
CA ARG A 300 -15.08 17.26 5.01
C ARG A 300 -16.40 17.43 5.77
N ARG A 301 -16.45 18.35 6.73
CA ARG A 301 -17.64 18.69 7.52
C ARG A 301 -18.53 19.73 6.83
N HIS A 302 -18.02 20.48 5.85
CA HIS A 302 -18.78 21.52 5.17
C HIS A 302 -19.57 20.95 3.98
N PRO A 303 -20.92 20.97 4.00
CA PRO A 303 -21.74 20.38 2.94
C PRO A 303 -21.47 20.99 1.56
N ALA A 304 -21.13 22.28 1.51
CA ALA A 304 -20.87 23.03 0.28
C ALA A 304 -19.48 22.78 -0.35
N LEU A 305 -18.57 22.10 0.37
CA LEU A 305 -17.21 21.80 -0.10
C LEU A 305 -16.96 20.29 -0.24
N ARG A 306 -18.00 19.47 0.00
CA ARG A 306 -17.99 18.10 -0.50
C ARG A 306 -17.90 18.23 -2.01
N LEU A 307 -16.79 17.80 -2.59
CA LEU A 307 -16.73 17.56 -4.03
C LEU A 307 -17.96 16.71 -4.35
N PRO A 308 -18.82 17.12 -5.29
CA PRO A 308 -19.90 16.26 -5.72
C PRO A 308 -19.27 14.90 -6.02
N GLU A 309 -19.82 13.83 -5.43
CA GLU A 309 -19.59 12.51 -5.98
C GLU A 309 -19.90 12.65 -7.47
N ALA A 310 -18.95 12.26 -8.33
CA ALA A 310 -19.13 12.37 -9.76
C ALA A 310 -20.52 11.78 -10.05
N PRO A 311 -21.45 12.57 -10.64
CA PRO A 311 -22.79 12.06 -10.88
C PRO A 311 -22.64 10.76 -11.65
N GLU A 312 -23.30 9.71 -11.18
CA GLU A 312 -23.73 8.67 -12.10
C GLU A 312 -24.51 9.43 -13.17
N GLU A 313 -23.95 9.56 -14.38
CA GLU A 313 -24.65 10.17 -15.50
C GLU A 313 -25.88 9.29 -15.77
N GLU A 314 -26.98 9.62 -15.11
CA GLU A 314 -28.33 9.21 -15.49
C GLU A 314 -28.48 9.62 -16.95
N GLY A 315 -28.69 8.62 -17.81
CA GLY A 315 -28.76 8.79 -19.25
C GLY A 315 -29.68 9.94 -19.64
N GLU A 316 -29.14 10.86 -20.45
CA GLU A 316 -29.97 11.83 -21.14
C GLU A 316 -30.92 11.07 -22.09
N PRO A 317 -32.24 11.39 -22.08
CA PRO A 317 -33.16 10.85 -23.07
C PRO A 317 -32.86 11.49 -24.43
N GLU A 318 -32.67 10.65 -25.45
CA GLU A 318 -32.49 11.09 -26.84
C GLU A 318 -33.70 11.92 -27.34
N PRO A 319 -33.47 12.92 -28.22
CA PRO A 319 -34.54 13.59 -28.97
C PRO A 319 -35.11 12.75 -30.13
#